data_AF-A0A925A6F1-F1
#
_entry.id   AF-A0A925A6F1-F1
#
_cell.length_a   1.000
_cell.length_b   1.000
_cell.length_c   1.000
_cell.angle_alpha   90.00
_cell.angle_beta   90.00
_cell.angle_gamma   90.00
#
_symmetry.space_group_name_H-M   'P 1'
#
loop_
_entity.id
_entity.type
_entity.pdbx_description
1 polymer ?
#
loop_
_entity_poly.entity_id
_entity_poly.type
_entity_poly.pdbx_seq_one_letter_code
_entity_poly.pdbx_strand_id
1 'polypeptide(L)' 'MASRISELVLGCRDPELLARFWCEVLDFAVLDREDDGTVEIGPREGFGGPQPTIILSRRDEPEKGKSRLHIDVNATDRN' A
#
# COMPACT_ATOMS: atom_id res chain seq x y z
N MET A 1 -7.65 2.68 25.53
CA MET A 1 -6.97 3.31 24.38
C MET A 1 -7.66 2.84 23.12
N ALA A 2 -7.95 3.74 22.19
CA ALA A 2 -8.42 3.38 20.86
C ALA A 2 -7.21 3.19 19.94
N SER A 3 -7.26 2.19 19.06
CA SER A 3 -6.20 1.87 18.10
C SER A 3 -6.74 1.92 16.67
N ARG A 4 -5.86 2.22 15.70
CA ARG A 4 -6.16 2.13 14.27
C ARG A 4 -4.96 1.53 13.54
N ILE A 5 -5.19 1.03 12.33
CA ILE A 5 -4.12 0.68 11.39
C ILE A 5 -3.61 1.99 10.79
N SER A 6 -2.32 2.28 10.93
CA SER A 6 -1.68 3.44 10.30
C SER A 6 -1.11 3.11 8.93
N GLU A 7 -0.51 1.94 8.77
CA GLU A 7 0.27 1.57 7.59
C GLU A 7 0.16 0.07 7.33
N LEU A 8 0.24 -0.30 6.06
CA LEU A 8 0.39 -1.69 5.61
C LEU A 8 1.70 -1.82 4.83
N VAL A 9 2.58 -2.73 5.26
CA VAL A 9 3.84 -3.00 4.56
C VAL A 9 3.70 -4.26 3.72
N LEU A 10 3.86 -4.14 2.41
CA LEU A 10 3.73 -5.21 1.45
C LEU A 10 5.04 -5.42 0.70
N GLY A 11 5.59 -6.63 0.80
CA GLY A 11 6.75 -7.03 0.01
C GLY A 11 6.35 -7.34 -1.44
N CYS A 12 7.09 -6.79 -2.41
CA CYS A 12 6.81 -7.02 -3.82
C CYS A 12 8.07 -6.94 -4.70
N ARG A 13 8.02 -7.54 -5.89
CA ARG A 13 9.16 -7.52 -6.82
C ARG A 13 9.35 -6.16 -7.51
N ASP A 14 8.26 -5.46 -7.76
CA ASP A 14 8.25 -4.18 -8.48
C ASP A 14 7.35 -3.16 -7.76
N PRO A 15 7.93 -2.38 -6.82
CA PRO A 15 7.22 -1.35 -6.07
C PRO A 15 6.57 -0.27 -6.94
N GLU A 16 7.21 0.18 -8.02
CA GLU A 16 6.67 1.22 -8.90
C GLU A 16 5.46 0.73 -9.70
N LEU A 17 5.50 -0.52 -10.16
CA LEU A 17 4.35 -1.16 -10.81
C LEU A 17 3.15 -1.25 -9.87
N LEU A 18 3.35 -1.72 -8.64
CA LEU A 18 2.27 -1.82 -7.66
C LEU A 18 1.79 -0.45 -7.19
N ALA A 19 2.69 0.52 -7.04
CA ALA A 19 2.33 1.88 -6.67
C ALA A 19 1.37 2.46 -7.71
N ARG A 20 1.71 2.37 -9.00
CA ARG A 20 0.82 2.80 -10.08
C ARG A 20 -0.54 2.10 -10.02
N PHE A 21 -0.57 0.79 -9.86
CA PHE A 21 -1.82 0.04 -9.79
C PHE A 21 -2.70 0.50 -8.61
N TRP A 22 -2.14 0.55 -7.40
CA TRP A 22 -2.90 0.88 -6.20
C TRP A 22 -3.29 2.35 -6.11
N CYS A 23 -2.46 3.26 -6.63
CA CYS A 23 -2.84 4.67 -6.80
C CYS A 23 -4.11 4.81 -7.63
N GLU A 24 -4.21 4.11 -8.77
CA GLU A 24 -5.41 4.14 -9.61
C GLU A 24 -6.63 3.48 -8.94
N VAL A 25 -6.44 2.36 -8.24
CA VAL A 25 -7.53 1.61 -7.59
C VAL A 25 -8.12 2.37 -6.40
N LEU A 26 -7.29 3.08 -5.62
CA LEU A 26 -7.67 3.70 -4.35
C LEU A 26 -7.75 5.24 -4.41
N ASP A 27 -7.50 5.87 -5.57
CA ASP A 27 -7.21 7.31 -5.72
C ASP A 27 -6.12 7.79 -4.75
N PHE A 28 -5.10 6.95 -4.55
CA PHE A 28 -3.92 7.28 -3.75
C PHE A 28 -2.88 8.03 -4.60
N ALA A 29 -1.98 8.74 -3.93
CA ALA A 29 -0.80 9.33 -4.53
C ALA A 29 0.47 8.66 -3.98
N VAL A 30 1.57 8.75 -4.73
CA VAL A 30 2.90 8.42 -4.18
C VAL A 30 3.32 9.53 -3.22
N LEU A 31 3.57 9.16 -1.98
CA LEU A 31 3.96 10.07 -0.90
C LEU A 31 5.47 10.17 -0.79
N ASP A 32 6.16 9.03 -0.91
CA ASP A 32 7.62 8.99 -0.82
C ASP A 32 8.24 7.87 -1.67
N ARG A 33 9.53 8.04 -1.98
CA ARG A 33 10.40 7.07 -2.64
C ARG A 33 11.72 7.04 -1.91
N GLU A 34 12.06 5.87 -1.36
CA GLU A 34 13.32 5.67 -0.67
C GLU A 34 14.41 5.13 -1.63
N ASP A 35 15.67 5.40 -1.30
CA ASP A 35 16.84 4.98 -2.10
C ASP A 35 16.98 3.45 -2.22
N ASP A 36 16.36 2.69 -1.30
CA ASP A 36 16.35 1.22 -1.33
C ASP A 36 15.30 0.64 -2.30
N GLY A 37 14.54 1.51 -2.98
CA GLY A 37 13.48 1.16 -3.92
C GLY A 37 12.11 0.97 -3.27
N THR A 38 11.96 1.27 -1.98
CA THR A 38 10.66 1.32 -1.30
C THR A 38 9.83 2.51 -1.78
N VAL A 39 8.53 2.29 -1.97
CA VAL A 39 7.58 3.34 -2.37
C VAL A 39 6.44 3.38 -1.37
N GLU A 40 6.16 4.56 -0.81
CA GLU A 40 4.98 4.79 0.02
C GLU A 40 3.87 5.43 -0.82
N ILE A 41 2.67 4.86 -0.76
CA ILE A 41 1.46 5.43 -1.35
C ILE A 41 0.39 5.66 -0.28
N GLY A 42 -0.44 6.67 -0.47
CA GLY A 42 -1.50 6.97 0.49
C GLY A 42 -2.45 8.05 0.00
N PRO A 43 -3.42 8.44 0.84
CA PRO A 43 -4.25 9.61 0.58
C PRO A 43 -3.39 10.85 0.35
N ARG A 44 -3.87 11.81 -0.43
CA ARG A 44 -3.13 13.06 -0.71
C ARG A 44 -2.85 13.89 0.56
N GLU A 45 -3.63 13.72 1.64
CA GLU A 45 -3.33 14.31 2.95
C GLU A 45 -2.11 13.71 3.67
N GLY A 46 -1.61 12.56 3.21
CA GLY A 46 -0.45 11.87 3.77
C GLY A 46 -0.75 11.04 5.03
N PHE A 47 0.31 10.69 5.75
CA PHE A 47 0.23 9.89 6.97
C PHE A 47 -0.55 10.60 8.10
N GLY A 48 -1.27 9.83 8.90
CA GLY A 48 -1.99 10.33 10.09
C GLY A 48 -3.48 10.59 9.87
N GLY A 49 -3.95 10.52 8.62
CA GLY A 49 -5.37 10.56 8.24
C GLY A 49 -6.16 9.30 8.64
N PRO A 50 -7.48 9.27 8.38
CA PRO A 50 -8.35 8.15 8.74
C PRO A 50 -8.05 6.87 7.94
N GLN A 51 -7.44 7.00 6.76
CA GLN A 51 -7.02 5.89 5.91
C GLN A 51 -5.54 5.57 6.15
N PRO A 52 -5.15 4.29 6.17
CA PRO A 52 -3.75 3.92 6.26
C PRO A 52 -2.99 4.20 4.96
N THR A 53 -1.68 4.39 5.04
CA THR A 53 -0.79 4.36 3.86
C THR A 53 -0.35 2.92 3.57
N ILE A 54 0.20 2.69 2.38
CA ILE A 54 0.75 1.40 1.95
C ILE A 54 2.22 1.59 1.58
N ILE A 55 3.09 0.83 2.22
CA ILE A 55 4.52 0.78 1.94
C ILE A 55 4.80 -0.44 1.05
N LEU A 56 5.33 -0.20 -0.13
CA LEU A 56 5.70 -1.22 -1.11
C LEU A 56 7.21 -1.42 -1.06
N SER A 57 7.66 -2.44 -0.35
CA SER A 57 9.09 -2.74 -0.15
C SER A 57 9.57 -3.78 -1.15
N ARG A 58 10.73 -3.55 -1.76
CA ARG A 58 11.29 -4.46 -2.77
C ARG A 58 11.73 -5.78 -2.14
N ARG A 59 11.29 -6.89 -2.74
CA ARG A 59 11.70 -8.27 -2.42
C ARG A 59 11.85 -9.07 -3.71
N ASP A 60 13.05 -9.57 -3.99
CA ASP A 60 13.29 -10.33 -5.23
C ASP A 60 12.66 -11.74 -5.16
N GLU A 61 12.70 -12.35 -3.97
CA GLU A 61 12.11 -13.66 -3.69
C GLU A 61 10.80 -13.54 -2.87
N PRO A 62 9.72 -14.23 -3.28
CA PRO A 62 8.49 -14.27 -2.51
C PRO A 62 8.66 -15.10 -1.22
N GLU A 63 7.87 -14.78 -0.20
CA GLU A 63 7.82 -15.61 1.01
C GLU A 63 7.32 -17.02 0.69
N LYS A 64 7.81 -18.01 1.44
CA LYS A 64 7.36 -19.39 1.31
C LYS A 64 5.98 -19.53 1.93
N GLY A 65 4.99 -19.86 1.11
CA GLY A 65 3.61 -20.10 1.55
C GLY A 65 2.65 -18.97 1.19
N LYS A 66 1.40 -19.08 1.63
CA LYS A 66 0.37 -18.07 1.36
C LYS A 66 0.52 -16.90 2.34
N SER A 67 0.37 -15.66 1.84
CA SER A 67 0.27 -14.48 2.70
C SER A 67 -0.85 -14.66 3.74
N ARG A 68 -0.56 -14.30 4.99
CA ARG A 68 -1.55 -14.31 6.09
C ARG A 68 -2.46 -13.09 6.07
N LEU A 69 -2.10 -12.07 5.30
CA LEU A 69 -2.89 -10.87 5.07
C LEU A 69 -3.64 -11.00 3.74
N HIS A 70 -4.94 -10.75 3.78
CA HIS A 70 -5.82 -10.62 2.63
C HIS A 70 -6.50 -9.26 2.69
N ILE A 71 -6.55 -8.55 1.57
CA ILE A 71 -7.19 -7.23 1.45
C ILE A 71 -8.33 -7.37 0.46
N ASP A 72 -9.55 -7.07 0.91
CA ASP A 72 -10.74 -7.00 0.06
C ASP A 72 -11.00 -5.56 -0.37
N VAL A 73 -11.30 -5.37 -1.65
CA VAL A 73 -11.62 -4.06 -2.23
C VAL A 73 -13.02 -4.12 -2.82
N ASN A 74 -13.85 -3.16 -2.44
CA ASN A 74 -15.20 -3.00 -2.98
C ASN A 74 -15.31 -1.62 -3.61
N ALA A 75 -15.85 -1.57 -4.83
CA ALA A 75 -16.16 -0.32 -5.49
C ALA A 75 -17.36 0.34 -4.78
N THR A 76 -17.24 1.63 -4.47
CA THR A 76 -18.29 2.38 -3.75
C THR A 76 -19.30 3.05 -4.68
N ASP A 77 -19.08 2.95 -6.00
CA ASP A 77 -19.85 3.62 -7.05
C ASP A 77 -20.79 2.68 -7.83
N ARG A 78 -20.79 1.38 -7.49
CA ARG A 78 -21.64 0.36 -8.12
C ARG A 78 -22.30 -0.49 -7.04
N ASN A 79 -23.60 -0.29 -6.86
CA ASN A 79 -24.47 -1.14 -6.06
C ASN A 79 -25.16 -2.16 -6.96
#